data_AF-A0A960XJ89-F1
#
_entry.id   AF-A0A960XJ89-F1
#
_cell.length_a   1.000
_cell.length_b   1.000
_cell.length_c   1.000
_cell.angle_alpha   90.00
_cell.angle_beta   90.00
_cell.angle_gamma   90.00
#
_symmetry.space_group_name_H-M   'P 1'
#
loop_
_entity.id
_entity.type
_entity.pdbx_description
1 polymer ?
#
loop_
_entity_poly.entity_id
_entity_poly.type
_entity_poly.pdbx_seq_one_letter_code
_entity_poly.pdbx_strand_id
1 'polypeptide(L)'
;ATKVRSRVSHAFLMKAPEAIRDNPVGLEGVVIFLDESFNVPLKADYVTKDDMVLKSLNLIDIKKVDGVWLPKTMDFLDETTRNKTRLTIREAAMHRDFGQHALGSGTPPESVPEIPLSAYVEVR
;
A
#
# COMPACT_ATOMS: atom_id res chain seq x y z
N ALA A 1 -15.43 -9.44 -13.57
CA ALA A 1 -13.98 -9.50 -13.28
C ALA A 1 -13.22 -8.77 -14.38
N THR A 2 -12.20 -7.99 -14.02
CA THR A 2 -11.36 -7.27 -14.99
C THR A 2 -9.95 -7.87 -14.97
N LYS A 3 -9.17 -7.66 -16.03
CA LYS A 3 -7.77 -8.11 -16.07
C LYS A 3 -6.85 -6.93 -15.80
N VAL A 4 -6.05 -7.03 -14.75
CA VAL A 4 -4.98 -6.07 -14.43
C VAL A 4 -3.66 -6.83 -14.46
N ARG A 5 -2.75 -6.43 -15.36
CA ARG A 5 -1.42 -7.07 -15.52
C ARG A 5 -1.49 -8.59 -15.65
N SER A 6 -2.40 -9.06 -16.52
CA SER A 6 -2.66 -10.49 -16.79
C SER A 6 -3.26 -11.28 -15.62
N ARG A 7 -3.69 -10.62 -14.55
CA ARG A 7 -4.34 -11.26 -13.39
C ARG A 7 -5.82 -10.88 -13.34
N VAL A 8 -6.64 -11.83 -12.89
CA VAL A 8 -8.08 -11.60 -12.70
C VAL A 8 -8.29 -10.83 -11.40
N SER A 9 -9.10 -9.78 -11.47
CA SER A 9 -9.38 -8.92 -10.32
C SER A 9 -10.82 -8.44 -10.24
N HIS A 10 -11.17 -8.03 -9.03
CA HIS A 10 -12.42 -7.35 -8.71
C HIS A 10 -12.12 -5.88 -8.41
N ALA A 11 -12.90 -4.99 -9.02
CA ALA A 11 -12.76 -3.55 -8.84
C ALA A 11 -13.82 -3.05 -7.85
N PHE A 12 -13.40 -2.22 -6.90
CA PHE A 12 -14.28 -1.62 -5.90
C PHE A 12 -14.02 -0.11 -5.83
N LEU A 13 -15.08 0.68 -5.90
CA LEU A 13 -15.00 2.12 -5.60
C LEU A 13 -15.12 2.32 -4.09
N MET A 14 -14.04 2.76 -3.48
CA MET A 14 -13.94 3.19 -2.09
C MET A 14 -14.18 4.70 -2.04
N LYS A 15 -15.42 5.11 -1.74
CA LYS A 15 -15.75 6.55 -1.67
C LYS A 15 -14.99 7.22 -0.54
N ALA A 16 -14.54 8.46 -0.79
CA ALA A 16 -13.93 9.28 0.24
C ALA A 16 -14.93 9.53 1.39
N PRO A 17 -14.51 9.41 2.66
CA PRO A 17 -15.34 9.81 3.79
C PRO A 17 -15.75 11.28 3.70
N GLU A 18 -16.94 11.63 4.21
CA GLU A 18 -17.47 12.99 4.16
C GLU A 18 -16.50 14.03 4.75
N ALA A 19 -15.76 13.67 5.79
CA ALA A 19 -14.79 14.53 6.46
C ALA A 19 -13.66 15.06 5.55
N ILE A 20 -13.40 14.40 4.42
CA ILE A 20 -12.37 14.80 3.44
C ILE A 20 -12.96 15.11 2.07
N ARG A 21 -14.28 15.22 1.94
CA ARG A 21 -14.98 15.37 0.67
C ARG A 21 -14.68 16.72 -0.02
N ASP A 22 -14.40 17.77 0.76
CA ASP A 22 -14.00 19.09 0.26
C ASP A 22 -12.48 19.27 0.18
N ASN A 23 -11.73 18.17 0.00
CA ASN A 23 -10.29 18.25 -0.14
C ASN A 23 -9.90 19.10 -1.38
N PRO A 24 -8.82 19.90 -1.29
CA PRO A 24 -8.42 20.81 -2.37
C PRO A 24 -7.95 20.08 -3.64
N VAL A 25 -7.70 18.78 -3.57
CA VAL A 25 -7.27 17.96 -4.71
C VAL A 25 -8.45 17.30 -5.44
N GLY A 26 -9.69 17.50 -4.98
CA GLY A 26 -10.90 16.99 -5.63
C GLY A 26 -11.05 15.47 -5.60
N LEU A 27 -10.42 14.78 -4.64
CA LEU A 27 -10.51 13.34 -4.47
C LEU A 27 -11.95 12.93 -4.12
N GLU A 28 -12.59 12.15 -4.98
CA GLU A 28 -13.91 11.55 -4.76
C GLU A 28 -13.81 10.15 -4.14
N GLY A 29 -12.73 9.42 -4.46
CA GLY A 29 -12.53 8.09 -3.92
C GLY A 29 -11.35 7.37 -4.55
N VAL A 30 -11.25 6.08 -4.26
CA VAL A 30 -10.21 5.20 -4.78
C VAL A 30 -10.84 3.97 -5.40
N VAL A 31 -10.53 3.70 -6.67
CA VAL A 31 -10.89 2.43 -7.31
C VAL A 31 -9.78 1.41 -7.04
N ILE A 32 -10.06 0.40 -6.22
CA ILE A 32 -9.10 -0.65 -5.86
C ILE A 32 -9.38 -1.89 -6.69
N PHE A 33 -8.34 -2.45 -7.29
CA PHE A 33 -8.38 -3.72 -8.02
C PHE A 33 -7.76 -4.80 -7.15
N LEU A 34 -8.60 -5.62 -6.52
CA LEU A 34 -8.17 -6.73 -5.66
C LEU A 34 -7.98 -7.99 -6.48
N ASP A 35 -6.84 -8.63 -6.28
CA ASP A 35 -6.54 -9.91 -6.89
C ASP A 35 -7.40 -11.06 -6.32
N GLU A 36 -7.93 -11.90 -7.21
CA GLU A 36 -8.79 -13.03 -6.84
C GLU A 36 -8.04 -14.16 -6.10
N SER A 37 -6.75 -14.36 -6.36
CA SER A 37 -5.98 -15.52 -5.86
C SER A 37 -5.23 -15.28 -4.55
N PHE A 38 -4.73 -14.05 -4.33
CA PHE A 38 -3.88 -13.71 -3.19
C PHE A 38 -4.51 -12.66 -2.26
N ASN A 39 -5.67 -12.10 -2.59
CA ASN A 39 -6.33 -11.04 -1.82
C ASN A 39 -5.43 -9.83 -1.55
N VAL A 40 -4.62 -9.46 -2.54
CA VAL A 40 -3.74 -8.28 -2.49
C VAL A 40 -4.20 -7.23 -3.50
N PRO A 41 -4.01 -5.92 -3.25
CA PRO A 41 -4.31 -4.89 -4.22
C PRO A 41 -3.31 -4.94 -5.38
N LEU A 42 -3.80 -5.13 -6.62
CA LEU A 42 -2.98 -5.06 -7.84
C LEU A 42 -2.74 -3.63 -8.29
N LYS A 43 -3.76 -2.79 -8.13
CA LYS A 43 -3.79 -1.40 -8.56
C LYS A 43 -4.76 -0.62 -7.67
N ALA A 44 -4.48 0.64 -7.43
CA ALA A 44 -5.43 1.57 -6.85
C ALA A 44 -5.36 2.91 -7.60
N ASP A 45 -6.50 3.39 -8.10
CA ASP A 45 -6.61 4.66 -8.82
C ASP A 45 -7.35 5.67 -7.94
N TYR A 46 -6.70 6.79 -7.65
CA TYR A 46 -7.28 7.90 -6.89
C TYR A 46 -8.05 8.77 -7.88
N VAL A 47 -9.38 8.80 -7.77
CA VAL A 47 -10.26 9.39 -8.78
C VAL A 47 -10.94 10.66 -8.29
N THR A 48 -11.17 11.59 -9.21
CA THR A 48 -12.03 12.75 -8.99
C THR A 48 -13.49 12.40 -9.27
N LYS A 49 -14.39 13.34 -8.96
CA LYS A 49 -15.81 13.27 -9.31
C LYS A 49 -16.08 13.20 -10.83
N ASP A 50 -15.11 13.62 -11.64
CA ASP A 50 -15.19 13.66 -13.09
C ASP A 50 -14.49 12.44 -13.73
N ASP A 51 -14.32 11.36 -12.95
CA ASP A 51 -13.66 10.10 -13.32
C ASP A 51 -12.20 10.25 -13.81
N MET A 52 -11.54 11.37 -13.47
CA MET A 52 -10.12 11.55 -13.76
C MET A 52 -9.26 10.86 -12.70
N VAL A 53 -8.20 10.17 -13.13
CA VAL A 53 -7.21 9.59 -12.22
C VAL A 53 -6.16 10.64 -11.86
N LEU A 54 -6.06 10.98 -10.58
CA LEU A 54 -5.05 11.89 -10.03
C LEU A 54 -3.71 11.19 -9.84
N LYS A 55 -3.76 9.99 -9.25
CA LYS A 55 -2.60 9.17 -8.92
C LYS A 55 -2.96 7.70 -9.05
N SER A 56 -1.96 6.90 -9.40
CA SER A 56 -2.08 5.45 -9.53
C SER A 56 -1.05 4.74 -8.66
N LEU A 57 -1.48 3.82 -7.80
CA LEU A 57 -0.64 2.83 -7.15
C LEU A 57 -0.67 1.55 -7.98
N ASN A 58 0.49 0.98 -8.27
CA ASN A 58 0.61 -0.30 -8.95
C ASN A 58 1.47 -1.28 -8.14
N LEU A 59 0.95 -2.48 -7.89
CA LEU A 59 1.71 -3.57 -7.30
C LEU A 59 2.68 -4.17 -8.32
N ILE A 60 3.94 -4.30 -7.92
CA ILE A 60 5.02 -4.85 -8.75
C ILE A 60 5.41 -6.24 -8.25
N ASP A 61 5.56 -6.40 -6.94
CA ASP A 61 6.05 -7.63 -6.33
C ASP A 61 5.37 -7.88 -4.98
N ILE A 62 5.23 -9.15 -4.60
CA ILE A 62 4.69 -9.59 -3.31
C ILE A 62 5.64 -10.59 -2.66
N LYS A 63 5.63 -10.64 -1.34
CA LYS A 63 6.38 -11.62 -0.56
C LYS A 63 5.47 -12.24 0.50
N LYS A 64 5.58 -13.55 0.68
CA LYS A 64 4.92 -14.24 1.79
C LYS A 64 5.78 -14.12 3.04
N VAL A 65 5.22 -13.61 4.13
CA VAL A 65 5.87 -13.49 5.45
C VAL A 65 4.91 -14.06 6.48
N ASP A 66 5.36 -15.05 7.26
CA ASP A 66 4.57 -15.73 8.29
C ASP A 66 3.16 -16.16 7.82
N GLY A 67 3.08 -16.69 6.59
CA GLY A 67 1.83 -17.18 6.02
C GLY A 67 1.02 -16.13 5.24
N VAL A 68 1.33 -14.84 5.36
CA VAL A 68 0.56 -13.73 4.75
C VAL A 68 1.28 -13.16 3.53
N TRP A 69 0.56 -12.95 2.43
CA TRP A 69 1.09 -12.26 1.25
C TRP A 69 1.08 -10.75 1.46
N LEU A 70 2.26 -10.13 1.41
CA LEU A 70 2.44 -8.70 1.61
C LEU A 70 2.96 -8.04 0.32
N PRO A 71 2.56 -6.80 0.00
CA PRO A 71 3.23 -6.01 -1.01
C PRO A 71 4.71 -5.83 -0.68
N LYS A 72 5.59 -6.09 -1.64
CA LYS A 72 7.04 -5.91 -1.51
C LYS A 72 7.54 -4.71 -2.31
N THR A 73 6.99 -4.53 -3.51
CA THR A 73 7.34 -3.37 -4.35
C THR A 73 6.08 -2.78 -4.97
N MET A 74 5.96 -1.46 -4.86
CA MET A 74 4.84 -0.68 -5.40
C MET A 74 5.36 0.55 -6.11
N ASP A 75 4.71 0.89 -7.22
CA ASP A 75 4.94 2.13 -7.96
C ASP A 75 3.77 3.09 -7.73
N PHE A 76 4.08 4.32 -7.32
CA PHE A 76 3.14 5.43 -7.24
C PHE A 76 3.43 6.38 -8.39
N LEU A 77 2.45 6.60 -9.26
CA LEU A 77 2.51 7.51 -10.38
C LEU A 77 1.57 8.68 -10.11
N ASP A 78 2.09 9.89 -10.21
CA ASP A 78 1.28 11.10 -10.33
C ASP A 78 0.88 11.25 -11.80
N GLU A 79 -0.42 11.20 -12.11
CA GLU A 79 -0.87 11.18 -13.51
C GLU A 79 -0.78 12.55 -14.20
N THR A 80 -0.73 13.64 -13.42
CA THR A 80 -0.59 15.00 -13.94
C THR A 80 0.87 15.29 -14.34
N THR A 81 1.80 15.03 -13.42
CA THR A 81 3.24 15.35 -13.61
C THR A 81 4.02 14.20 -14.23
N ARG A 82 3.45 12.99 -14.23
CA ARG A 82 4.12 11.73 -14.58
C ARG A 82 5.31 11.36 -13.68
N ASN A 83 5.46 12.04 -12.55
CA ASN A 83 6.46 11.69 -11.56
C ASN A 83 6.13 10.35 -10.94
N LYS A 84 7.15 9.50 -10.82
CA LYS A 84 7.02 8.14 -10.34
C LYS A 84 7.91 7.91 -9.12
N THR A 85 7.30 7.44 -8.04
CA THR A 85 7.98 7.01 -6.83
C THR A 85 7.84 5.49 -6.69
N ARG A 86 8.96 4.79 -6.49
CA ARG A 86 8.96 3.36 -6.17
C ARG A 86 9.19 3.16 -4.68
N LEU A 87 8.25 2.48 -4.02
CA LEU A 87 8.43 1.97 -2.67
C LEU A 87 8.89 0.51 -2.75
N THR A 88 10.01 0.20 -2.11
CA THR A 88 10.52 -1.16 -1.95
C THR A 88 10.69 -1.48 -0.48
N ILE A 89 9.92 -2.44 0.01
CA ILE A 89 10.05 -2.99 1.36
C ILE A 89 11.10 -4.09 1.30
N ARG A 90 12.23 -3.87 1.99
CA ARG A 90 13.34 -4.84 2.01
C ARG A 90 13.06 -5.98 2.98
N GLU A 91 12.52 -5.64 4.14
CA GLU A 91 12.34 -6.55 5.26
C GLU A 91 11.01 -6.27 5.95
N ALA A 92 10.40 -7.33 6.48
CA ALA A 92 9.18 -7.29 7.25
C ALA A 92 9.20 -8.46 8.23
N ALA A 93 8.69 -8.24 9.44
CA ALA A 93 8.53 -9.26 10.47
C ALA A 93 7.12 -9.14 11.06
N MET A 94 6.45 -10.27 11.29
CA MET A 94 5.13 -10.31 11.90
C MET A 94 5.22 -10.68 13.38
N HIS A 95 4.12 -10.52 14.11
CA HIS A 95 4.01 -10.91 15.52
C HIS A 95 5.08 -10.27 16.42
N ARG A 96 5.44 -9.01 16.14
CA ARG A 96 6.37 -8.24 16.99
C ARG A 96 5.60 -7.59 18.12
N ASP A 97 6.14 -7.67 19.33
CA ASP A 97 5.69 -6.87 20.46
C ASP A 97 6.37 -5.51 20.39
N PHE A 98 5.60 -4.46 20.12
CA PHE A 98 6.09 -3.08 20.09
C PHE A 98 5.93 -2.37 21.44
N GLY A 99 5.41 -3.05 22.46
CA GLY A 99 5.11 -2.49 23.78
C GLY A 99 3.86 -1.61 23.82
N GLN A 100 3.50 -1.18 25.03
CA GLN A 100 2.25 -0.44 25.31
C GLN A 100 2.17 0.97 24.67
N HIS A 101 3.30 1.55 24.26
CA HIS A 101 3.39 2.95 23.84
C HIS A 101 3.98 3.14 22.43
N ALA A 102 4.04 2.10 21.61
CA ALA A 102 4.60 2.16 20.26
C ALA A 102 4.00 3.27 19.35
N LEU A 103 2.72 3.57 19.57
CA LEU A 103 1.95 4.60 18.86
C LEU A 103 1.48 5.72 19.81
N GLY A 104 2.03 5.77 21.03
CA GLY A 104 1.76 6.86 21.96
C GLY A 104 2.35 8.17 21.46
N SER A 105 1.94 9.29 22.03
CA SER A 105 2.46 10.63 21.71
C SER A 105 3.92 10.85 22.16
N GLY A 106 4.70 9.79 22.35
CA GLY A 106 6.10 9.84 22.73
C GLY A 106 6.96 10.44 21.63
N THR A 107 8.15 10.91 22.01
CA THR A 107 9.15 11.40 21.06
C THR A 107 9.46 10.31 20.04
N PRO A 108 9.38 10.58 18.71
CA PRO A 108 9.85 9.66 17.70
C PRO A 108 11.27 9.20 18.05
N PRO A 109 11.61 7.90 17.93
CA PRO A 109 12.94 7.44 18.26
C PRO A 109 13.97 8.20 17.42
N GLU A 110 15.00 8.75 18.07
CA GLU A 110 16.05 9.56 17.42
C GLU A 110 16.84 8.77 16.37
N SER A 111 16.72 7.44 16.38
CA SER A 111 17.30 6.54 15.40
C SER A 111 16.34 5.41 15.04
N VAL A 112 16.52 4.85 13.84
CA VAL A 112 15.89 3.59 13.46
C VAL A 112 16.39 2.53 14.43
N PRO A 113 15.52 1.80 15.14
CA PRO A 113 15.97 0.74 16.05
C PRO A 113 16.78 -0.29 15.26
N GLU A 114 18.02 -0.55 15.71
CA GLU A 114 18.84 -1.61 15.15
C GLU A 114 18.14 -2.95 15.36
N ILE A 115 17.73 -3.59 14.27
CA ILE A 115 17.21 -4.96 14.32
C ILE A 115 18.44 -5.87 14.43
N PRO A 116 18.65 -6.59 15.54
CA PRO A 116 19.83 -7.43 15.70
C PRO A 116 19.81 -8.53 14.64
N LEU A 117 20.99 -8.88 14.10
CA LEU A 117 21.09 -9.87 13.03
C LEU A 117 20.47 -11.23 13.41
N SER A 118 20.43 -11.55 14.70
CA SER A 118 19.78 -12.74 15.26
C SER A 118 18.25 -12.75 15.14
N ALA A 119 17.62 -11.60 14.89
CA ALA A 119 16.18 -11.49 14.66
C ALA A 119 15.77 -11.81 13.21
N TYR A 120 16.74 -11.94 12.29
CA TYR A 120 16.49 -12.45 10.94
C TYR A 120 16.51 -13.97 10.96
N VAL A 121 15.38 -14.58 10.63
CA VAL A 121 15.32 -16.01 10.31
C VAL A 121 15.68 -16.17 8.84
N GLU A 122 16.73 -16.94 8.55
CA GLU A 122 17.00 -17.38 7.17
C GLU A 122 15.80 -18.19 6.67
N VAL A 123 15.08 -17.62 5.71
CA VAL A 123 14.04 -18.34 4.97
C VAL A 123 14.76 -19.12 3.88
N ARG A 124 14.88 -20.44 4.07
CA ARG A 124 15.29 -21.39 3.03
C ARG A 124 14.16 -21.66 2.05
#